data_AF-A0A6J2KCY7-F1
#
_entry.id   AF-A0A6J2KCY7-F1
#
_cell.length_a   1.000
_cell.length_b   1.000
_cell.length_c   1.000
_cell.angle_alpha   90.00
_cell.angle_beta   90.00
_cell.angle_gamma   90.00
#
_symmetry.space_group_name_H-M   'P 1'
#
loop_
_entity.id
_entity.type
_entity.pdbx_description
1 polymer ?
#
loop_
_entity_poly.entity_id
_entity_poly.type
_entity_poly.pdbx_seq_one_letter_code
_entity_poly.pdbx_strand_id
1 'polypeptide(L)'
;MAKLSFLVPVLLLALFVKDSEPVNCWACSSNVNPLCNDPFNIRIDTGNSYLFRLENCDKNAGATFPYLTASKSVCKKEKKYIDGELVVSRGCTWKRQDDFEVGCPTSRNEANEVNLFCQTCDYDGCNGAATIGRTIALLLAPLSLLLLK
;
A
#
# COMPACT_ATOMS: atom_id res chain seq x y z
N MET A 1 -11.47 -28.56 -33.86
CA MET A 1 -11.78 -28.02 -32.52
C MET A 1 -10.50 -27.73 -31.70
N ALA A 2 -9.47 -27.12 -32.31
CA ALA A 2 -8.19 -26.83 -31.64
C ALA A 2 -8.06 -25.37 -31.20
N LYS A 3 -8.89 -24.46 -31.73
CA LYS A 3 -8.78 -23.01 -31.46
C LYS A 3 -9.29 -22.58 -30.08
N LEU A 4 -10.22 -23.34 -29.47
CA LEU A 4 -10.74 -23.03 -28.13
C LEU A 4 -9.80 -23.54 -27.01
N SER A 5 -9.01 -24.57 -27.29
CA SER A 5 -8.08 -25.20 -26.33
C SER A 5 -6.95 -24.25 -25.90
N PHE A 6 -6.51 -23.35 -26.80
CA PHE A 6 -5.50 -22.35 -26.50
C PHE A 6 -6.08 -21.06 -25.89
N LEU A 7 -7.39 -20.82 -26.03
CA LEU A 7 -8.03 -19.62 -25.49
C LEU A 7 -8.12 -19.64 -23.97
N VAL A 8 -8.52 -20.79 -23.39
CA VAL A 8 -8.64 -20.97 -21.93
C VAL A 8 -7.30 -20.72 -21.18
N PRO A 9 -6.16 -21.35 -21.56
CA PRO A 9 -4.90 -21.09 -20.90
C PRO A 9 -4.38 -19.67 -21.12
N VAL A 10 -4.61 -19.06 -22.29
CA VAL A 10 -4.24 -17.66 -22.55
C VAL A 10 -5.07 -16.69 -21.69
N LEU A 11 -6.38 -16.94 -21.53
CA LEU A 11 -7.23 -16.13 -20.65
C LEU A 11 -6.81 -16.26 -19.18
N LEU A 12 -6.47 -17.48 -18.74
CA LEU A 12 -5.96 -17.74 -17.39
C LEU A 12 -4.62 -17.02 -17.18
N LEU A 13 -3.69 -17.10 -18.14
CA LEU A 13 -2.41 -16.37 -18.10
C LEU A 13 -2.60 -14.86 -18.04
N ALA A 14 -3.58 -14.31 -18.76
CA ALA A 14 -3.90 -12.88 -18.74
C ALA A 14 -4.34 -12.38 -17.34
N LEU A 15 -4.94 -13.24 -16.51
CA LEU A 15 -5.26 -12.90 -15.11
C LEU A 15 -4.02 -12.78 -14.21
N PHE A 16 -2.89 -13.35 -14.63
CA PHE A 16 -1.61 -13.26 -13.91
C PHE A 16 -0.65 -12.24 -14.51
N VAL A 17 -1.00 -11.63 -15.65
CA VAL A 17 -0.26 -10.47 -16.17
C VAL A 17 -0.50 -9.31 -15.21
N LYS A 18 0.53 -9.00 -14.42
CA LYS A 18 0.53 -7.80 -13.59
C LYS A 18 0.98 -6.64 -14.47
N ASP A 19 0.03 -5.82 -14.92
CA ASP A 19 0.39 -4.47 -15.33
C ASP A 19 0.94 -3.74 -14.10
N SER A 20 2.20 -3.31 -14.17
CA SER A 20 2.82 -2.55 -13.10
C SER A 20 2.46 -1.07 -13.27
N GLU A 21 1.23 -0.71 -12.92
CA GLU A 21 0.87 0.69 -12.73
C GLU A 21 1.54 1.20 -11.44
N PRO A 22 1.99 2.47 -11.39
CA PRO A 22 2.55 3.06 -10.18
C PRO A 22 1.60 2.92 -9.00
N VAL A 23 2.12 2.50 -7.84
CA VAL A 23 1.30 2.40 -6.63
C VAL A 23 0.82 3.78 -6.17
N ASN A 24 -0.44 3.86 -5.75
CA ASN A 24 -1.03 5.06 -5.20
C ASN A 24 -1.22 4.92 -3.68
N CYS A 25 -0.70 5.84 -2.89
CA CYS A 25 -0.64 5.72 -1.43
C CYS A 25 -1.33 6.87 -0.71
N TRP A 26 -1.90 6.61 0.47
CA TRP A 26 -2.36 7.71 1.32
C TRP A 26 -1.16 8.51 1.81
N ALA A 27 -1.24 9.84 1.72
CA ALA A 27 -0.22 10.76 2.19
C ALA A 27 -0.80 11.66 3.29
N CYS A 28 -0.32 11.53 4.52
CA CYS A 28 -0.74 12.36 5.64
C CYS A 28 0.21 12.22 6.84
N SER A 29 0.12 13.17 7.77
CA SER A 29 0.75 13.07 9.09
C SER A 29 -0.19 13.57 10.19
N SER A 30 -0.22 12.86 11.31
CA SER A 30 -1.13 13.12 12.44
C SER A 30 -0.84 14.41 13.21
N ASN A 31 0.40 14.88 13.22
CA ASN A 31 0.78 16.19 13.76
C ASN A 31 0.28 17.36 12.90
N VAL A 32 -0.01 17.12 11.62
CA VAL A 32 -0.62 18.12 10.71
C VAL A 32 -2.14 18.00 10.71
N ASN A 33 -2.65 16.78 10.63
CA ASN A 33 -4.08 16.50 10.66
C ASN A 33 -4.36 15.28 11.56
N PRO A 34 -4.99 15.47 12.73
CA PRO A 34 -5.29 14.40 13.68
C PRO A 34 -6.09 13.22 13.10
N LEU A 35 -6.82 13.41 12.00
CA LEU A 35 -7.55 12.34 11.30
C LEU A 35 -6.62 11.33 10.61
N CYS A 36 -5.33 11.64 10.51
CA CYS A 36 -4.30 10.70 10.09
C CYS A 36 -3.88 9.74 11.23
N ASN A 37 -4.45 9.82 12.44
CA ASN A 37 -4.17 8.81 13.46
C ASN A 37 -4.76 7.44 13.12
N ASP A 38 -4.47 6.44 13.96
CA ASP A 38 -5.19 5.18 13.97
C ASP A 38 -6.33 5.23 14.99
N PRO A 39 -7.52 4.68 14.70
CA PRO A 39 -7.91 4.06 13.43
C PRO A 39 -8.01 5.09 12.29
N PHE A 40 -7.57 4.68 11.09
CA PHE A 40 -7.57 5.56 9.92
C PHE A 40 -8.98 5.61 9.30
N ASN A 41 -9.73 6.63 9.70
CA ASN A 41 -11.13 6.77 9.32
C ASN A 41 -11.28 7.60 8.04
N ILE A 42 -11.15 6.95 6.88
CA ILE A 42 -11.37 7.59 5.56
C ILE A 42 -12.85 7.97 5.35
N ARG A 43 -13.76 7.39 6.16
CA ARG A 43 -15.21 7.48 6.01
C ARG A 43 -15.90 7.81 7.34
N ILE A 44 -15.87 9.06 7.78
CA ILE A 44 -16.75 9.51 8.87
C ILE A 44 -17.32 10.91 8.49
N ASP A 45 -18.44 10.89 7.75
CA ASP A 45 -19.70 11.61 8.08
C ASP A 45 -20.24 12.79 7.27
N THR A 46 -19.53 13.47 6.35
CA THR A 46 -20.14 14.63 5.65
C THR A 46 -19.75 14.80 4.18
N GLY A 47 -19.92 13.75 3.37
CA GLY A 47 -19.98 13.87 1.91
C GLY A 47 -18.69 14.29 1.21
N ASN A 48 -17.55 14.29 1.91
CA ASN A 48 -16.31 14.81 1.41
C ASN A 48 -15.12 13.91 1.76
N SER A 49 -14.89 12.92 0.90
CA SER A 49 -13.69 12.09 0.86
C SER A 49 -12.44 12.85 0.36
N TYR A 50 -12.40 14.18 0.46
CA TYR A 50 -11.31 15.01 -0.07
C TYR A 50 -10.15 15.21 0.90
N LEU A 51 -10.30 14.87 2.19
CA LEU A 51 -9.36 15.27 3.23
C LEU A 51 -7.97 14.66 3.04
N PHE A 52 -7.93 13.41 2.59
CA PHE A 52 -6.72 12.72 2.19
C PHE A 52 -6.93 12.19 0.78
N ARG A 53 -5.91 12.32 -0.08
CA ARG A 53 -5.94 11.80 -1.45
C ARG A 53 -4.88 10.70 -1.58
N LEU A 54 -5.15 9.74 -2.46
CA LEU A 54 -4.13 8.83 -2.95
C LEU A 54 -3.16 9.59 -3.85
N GLU A 55 -1.89 9.56 -3.50
CA GLU A 55 -0.81 10.13 -4.29
C GLU A 55 -0.15 9.04 -5.13
N ASN A 56 -0.01 9.31 -6.42
CA ASN A 56 0.77 8.46 -7.32
C ASN A 56 2.25 8.59 -6.98
N CYS A 57 2.88 7.49 -6.56
CA CYS A 57 4.26 7.54 -6.07
C CYS A 57 5.29 7.82 -7.15
N ASP A 58 4.98 7.59 -8.43
CA ASP A 58 5.90 7.83 -9.54
C ASP A 58 5.74 9.23 -10.15
N LYS A 59 4.65 9.95 -9.84
CA LYS A 59 4.38 11.30 -10.33
C LYS A 59 5.47 12.31 -9.92
N ASN A 60 6.11 12.11 -8.77
CA ASN A 60 7.20 12.92 -8.26
C ASN A 60 8.53 12.14 -8.21
N ALA A 61 8.70 11.09 -9.05
CA ALA A 61 9.92 10.27 -9.07
C ALA A 61 11.20 11.09 -9.37
N GLY A 62 11.06 12.32 -9.87
CA GLY A 62 12.15 13.28 -10.01
C GLY A 62 12.68 13.79 -8.66
N ALA A 63 13.91 13.41 -8.36
CA ALA A 63 14.89 14.02 -7.43
C ALA A 63 15.15 13.38 -6.06
N THR A 64 14.37 12.43 -5.55
CA THR A 64 14.62 11.83 -4.20
C THR A 64 14.70 10.31 -4.17
N PHE A 65 14.34 9.64 -5.27
CA PHE A 65 14.43 8.20 -5.38
C PHE A 65 15.78 7.86 -5.99
N PRO A 66 16.63 7.04 -5.34
CA PRO A 66 17.80 6.52 -6.02
C PRO A 66 17.28 5.71 -7.19
N TYR A 67 17.45 6.23 -8.41
CA TYR A 67 17.18 5.56 -9.69
C TYR A 67 18.11 4.36 -9.89
N LEU A 68 18.22 3.50 -8.88
CA LEU A 68 18.69 2.15 -9.05
C LEU A 68 17.58 1.45 -9.80
N THR A 69 17.91 0.96 -10.98
CA THR A 69 17.09 0.10 -11.86
C THR A 69 16.47 -1.11 -11.15
N ALA A 70 16.84 -1.38 -9.90
CA ALA A 70 16.36 -2.44 -9.04
C ALA A 70 15.52 -1.94 -7.85
N SER A 71 14.91 -0.75 -7.90
CA SER A 71 14.02 -0.24 -6.83
C SER A 71 12.59 -0.04 -7.31
N LYS A 72 11.62 -0.24 -6.42
CA LYS A 72 10.19 -0.03 -6.70
C LYS A 72 9.56 0.91 -5.65
N SER A 73 8.64 1.74 -6.11
CA SER A 73 7.78 2.57 -5.26
C SER A 73 6.80 1.70 -4.48
N VAL A 74 6.63 1.99 -3.18
CA VAL A 74 5.73 1.28 -2.26
C VAL A 74 5.09 2.27 -1.28
N CYS A 75 3.95 1.92 -0.72
CA CYS A 75 3.37 2.70 0.38
C CYS A 75 4.10 2.41 1.68
N LYS A 76 4.24 3.44 2.52
CA LYS A 76 4.76 3.38 3.88
C LYS A 76 3.69 3.79 4.88
N LYS A 77 3.66 3.10 6.03
CA LYS A 77 3.02 3.54 7.26
C LYS A 77 4.04 3.50 8.38
N GLU A 78 4.15 4.59 9.13
CA GLU A 78 5.09 4.72 10.24
C GLU A 78 4.40 5.27 11.49
N LYS A 79 4.88 4.85 12.67
CA LYS A 79 4.54 5.43 13.96
C LYS A 79 5.83 5.73 14.69
N LYS A 80 6.03 6.98 15.08
CA LYS A 80 7.22 7.40 15.83
C LYS A 80 6.86 8.42 16.88
N TYR A 81 7.63 8.48 17.95
CA TYR A 81 7.65 9.65 18.82
C TYR A 81 8.52 10.73 18.18
N ILE A 82 8.02 11.97 18.12
CA ILE A 82 8.76 13.18 17.75
C ILE A 82 8.60 14.13 18.91
N ASP A 83 9.71 14.50 19.57
CA ASP A 83 9.69 15.36 20.76
C ASP A 83 8.70 14.91 21.86
N GLY A 84 8.54 13.59 22.01
CA GLY A 84 7.64 12.97 22.99
C GLY A 84 6.18 12.83 22.55
N GLU A 85 5.79 13.34 21.37
CA GLU A 85 4.45 13.17 20.82
C GLU A 85 4.40 12.00 19.83
N LEU A 86 3.36 11.15 19.94
CA LEU A 86 3.16 10.04 19.01
C LEU A 86 2.63 10.57 17.67
N VAL A 87 3.43 10.41 16.61
CA VAL A 87 3.09 10.78 15.24
C VAL A 87 2.95 9.53 14.37
N VAL A 88 1.74 9.33 13.84
CA VAL A 88 1.46 8.44 12.71
C VAL A 88 1.63 9.19 11.40
N SER A 89 2.40 8.62 10.47
CA SER A 89 2.61 9.16 9.12
C SER A 89 2.38 8.09 8.04
N ARG A 90 1.93 8.53 6.87
CA ARG A 90 1.66 7.71 5.69
C ARG A 90 2.18 8.42 4.45
N GLY A 91 2.73 7.68 3.50
CA GLY A 91 3.16 8.25 2.23
C GLY A 91 3.84 7.23 1.32
N CYS A 92 4.42 7.71 0.23
CA CYS A 92 5.25 6.93 -0.67
C CYS A 92 6.66 6.74 -0.11
N THR A 93 7.27 5.58 -0.37
CA THR A 93 8.70 5.31 -0.19
C THR A 93 9.17 4.38 -1.30
N TRP A 94 10.45 4.03 -1.31
CA TRP A 94 11.00 2.99 -2.18
C TRP A 94 11.55 1.84 -1.36
N LYS A 95 11.64 0.67 -2.00
CA LYS A 95 12.44 -0.45 -1.54
C LYS A 95 13.11 -1.13 -2.73
N ARG A 96 14.10 -1.97 -2.48
CA ARG A 96 14.66 -2.77 -3.58
C ARG A 96 13.61 -3.76 -4.08
N GLN A 97 13.68 -4.12 -5.35
CA GLN A 97 12.70 -5.00 -5.97
C GLN A 97 12.78 -6.43 -5.43
N ASP A 98 13.98 -6.85 -5.02
CA ASP A 98 14.28 -8.11 -4.33
C ASP A 98 14.09 -8.02 -2.80
N ASP A 99 13.70 -6.85 -2.28
CA ASP A 99 13.38 -6.68 -0.87
C ASP A 99 11.95 -7.16 -0.60
N PHE A 100 11.84 -8.35 -0.03
CA PHE A 100 10.58 -8.95 0.40
C PHE A 100 10.20 -8.56 1.83
N GLU A 101 11.06 -7.84 2.54
CA GLU A 101 10.74 -7.38 3.88
C GLU A 101 9.59 -6.38 3.83
N VAL A 102 8.76 -6.51 4.85
CA VAL A 102 7.60 -5.66 5.08
C VAL A 102 8.01 -4.44 5.92
N GLY A 103 9.23 -4.42 6.47
CA GLY A 103 9.79 -3.28 7.16
C GLY A 103 10.07 -2.09 6.23
N CYS A 104 10.39 -0.96 6.83
CA CYS A 104 10.91 0.18 6.09
C CYS A 104 12.43 0.06 5.93
N PRO A 105 13.01 0.62 4.85
CA PRO A 105 14.45 0.80 4.75
C PRO A 105 14.98 1.53 5.98
N THR A 106 16.23 1.27 6.36
CA THR A 106 16.88 1.90 7.51
C THR A 106 16.91 3.43 7.35
N SER A 107 15.92 4.11 7.91
CA SER A 107 15.94 5.56 8.08
C SER A 107 16.82 5.89 9.27
N ARG A 108 17.75 6.84 9.10
CA ARG A 108 18.44 7.43 10.25
C ARG A 108 17.38 8.21 11.03
N ASN A 109 16.99 7.70 12.19
CA ASN A 109 16.17 8.47 13.11
C ASN A 109 16.99 9.67 13.57
N GLU A 110 16.39 10.85 13.58
CA GLU A 110 17.00 12.01 14.25
C GLU A 110 17.07 11.76 15.76
N ALA A 111 17.90 12.51 16.48
CA ALA A 111 18.19 12.25 17.91
C ALA A 111 16.94 12.21 18.81
N ASN A 112 15.84 12.86 18.39
CA ASN A 112 14.58 12.94 19.11
C ASN A 112 13.46 12.05 18.51
N GLU A 113 13.80 11.18 17.56
CA GLU A 113 12.83 10.31 16.89
C GLU A 113 12.97 8.85 17.37
N VAL A 114 11.89 8.30 17.94
CA VAL A 114 11.83 6.89 18.34
C VAL A 114 10.79 6.17 17.49
N ASN A 115 11.23 5.34 16.55
CA ASN A 115 10.34 4.56 15.68
C ASN A 115 9.76 3.36 16.44
N LEU A 116 8.43 3.27 16.47
CA LEU A 116 7.67 2.19 17.11
C LEU A 116 7.20 1.14 16.10
N PHE A 117 6.95 1.58 14.87
CA PHE A 117 6.37 0.75 13.83
C PHE A 117 6.67 1.36 12.48
N CYS A 118 7.16 0.55 11.55
CA CYS A 118 7.26 0.96 10.17
C CYS A 118 6.99 -0.23 9.26
N GLN A 119 6.06 -0.06 8.33
CA GLN A 119 5.66 -1.10 7.38
C GLN A 119 5.52 -0.53 5.97
N THR A 120 5.91 -1.34 4.99
CA THR A 120 5.69 -1.10 3.56
C THR A 120 4.71 -2.11 2.95
N CYS A 121 4.05 -1.71 1.86
CA CYS A 121 3.15 -2.54 1.07
C CYS A 121 3.02 -2.01 -0.36
N ASP A 122 2.68 -2.86 -1.33
CA ASP A 122 2.83 -2.59 -2.77
C ASP A 122 1.52 -2.69 -3.56
N TYR A 123 0.41 -2.25 -2.96
CA TYR A 123 -0.87 -2.10 -3.64
C TYR A 123 -1.56 -0.81 -3.20
N ASP A 124 -2.47 -0.30 -4.03
CA ASP A 124 -3.09 0.99 -3.81
C ASP A 124 -3.80 1.11 -2.45
N GLY A 125 -3.52 2.21 -1.76
CA GLY A 125 -4.13 2.56 -0.47
C GLY A 125 -3.83 1.59 0.68
N CYS A 126 -2.88 0.67 0.52
CA CYS A 126 -2.58 -0.38 1.50
C CYS A 126 -2.14 0.16 2.87
N ASN A 127 -1.55 1.35 2.90
CA ASN A 127 -1.13 2.02 4.13
C ASN A 127 -2.28 2.67 4.93
N GLY A 128 -3.53 2.63 4.42
CA GLY A 128 -4.73 3.09 5.13
C GLY A 128 -5.42 2.02 5.98
N ALA A 129 -5.20 0.74 5.64
CA ALA A 129 -5.69 -0.49 6.28
C ALA A 129 -7.15 -0.57 6.77
N ALA A 130 -7.95 -1.33 6.01
CA ALA A 130 -8.88 -2.34 6.57
C ALA A 130 -8.67 -3.66 5.79
N THR A 131 -7.74 -4.50 6.25
CA THR A 131 -7.32 -5.78 5.61
C THR A 131 -8.41 -6.87 5.61
N ILE A 132 -9.61 -6.56 6.09
CA ILE A 132 -10.70 -7.52 6.27
C ILE A 132 -11.25 -8.03 4.92
N GLY A 133 -11.19 -7.23 3.86
CA GLY A 133 -11.81 -7.59 2.56
C GLY A 133 -11.14 -8.75 1.81
N ARG A 134 -9.80 -8.88 1.87
CA ARG A 134 -9.07 -9.88 1.07
C ARG A 134 -9.17 -11.30 1.64
N THR A 135 -9.21 -11.42 2.97
CA THR A 135 -9.37 -12.73 3.63
C THR A 135 -10.77 -13.30 3.38
N ILE A 136 -11.80 -12.44 3.39
CA ILE A 136 -13.18 -12.86 3.10
C ILE A 136 -13.31 -13.33 1.63
N ALA A 137 -12.71 -12.63 0.67
CA ALA A 137 -12.74 -13.04 -0.74
C ALA A 137 -12.07 -14.40 -0.99
N LEU A 138 -10.94 -14.67 -0.31
CA LEU A 138 -10.24 -15.96 -0.38
C LEU A 138 -11.02 -17.11 0.28
N LEU A 139 -11.85 -16.82 1.28
CA LEU A 139 -12.72 -17.80 1.93
C LEU A 139 -13.99 -18.11 1.12
N LEU A 140 -14.53 -17.13 0.38
CA LEU A 140 -15.77 -17.29 -0.39
C LEU A 140 -15.58 -18.00 -1.75
N ALA A 141 -14.40 -17.87 -2.37
CA ALA A 141 -14.11 -18.52 -3.65
C ALA A 141 -14.26 -20.06 -3.61
N PRO A 142 -13.67 -20.81 -2.65
CA PRO A 142 -13.86 -22.25 -2.57
C PRO A 142 -15.28 -22.65 -2.15
N LEU A 143 -15.99 -21.84 -1.36
CA LEU A 143 -17.38 -22.10 -0.98
C LEU A 143 -18.33 -22.03 -2.16
N SER A 144 -18.16 -21.06 -3.06
CA SER A 144 -18.98 -20.94 -4.27
C SER A 144 -18.82 -22.15 -5.21
N LEU A 145 -17.60 -22.67 -5.37
CA LEU A 145 -17.30 -23.87 -6.16
C LEU A 145 -17.91 -25.16 -5.57
N LEU A 146 -18.11 -25.21 -4.25
CA LEU A 146 -18.77 -26.33 -3.57
C LEU A 146 -20.30 -26.26 -3.67
N LEU A 147 -20.86 -25.04 -3.75
CA LEU A 147 -22.32 -24.81 -3.84
C LEU A 147 -22.86 -24.82 -5.28
N LEU A 148 -21.99 -24.73 -6.29
CA LEU A 148 -22.31 -24.81 -7.72
C LEU A 148 -22.17 -26.23 -8.29
N LYS A 149 -22.16 -27.25 -7.43
CA LYS A 149 -22.04 -28.67 -7.79
C LYS A 149 -23.33 -29.42 -7.56
#